data_AF-A0A1V5GJ99-F1
#
_entry.id   AF-A0A1V5GJ99-F1
#
_cell.length_a   1.000
_cell.length_b   1.000
_cell.length_c   1.000
_cell.angle_alpha   90.00
_cell.angle_beta   90.00
_cell.angle_gamma   90.00
#
_symmetry.space_group_name_H-M   'P 1'
#
loop_
_entity.id
_entity.type
_entity.pdbx_description
1 polymer ?
#
loop_
_entity_poly.entity_id
_entity_poly.type
_entity_poly.pdbx_seq_one_letter_code
_entity_poly.pdbx_strand_id
1 'polypeptide(L)'
;MDNKDFDSQRPRKKASRETIRKRQLIALCVIALLVLILILLIAKACSAGTTGGKKKNEVTTTTTITATTTTSFETTTAVTTTEASTEPANTSDFKLDKYSFDLKVGDTDMPMVQGYPEGSGEWNEQWSSSDENIATVDEWGNIKAIAEGTCFIILRDGGDPSQEVQIKVTVSGEDSTQPTTTTDNTGATEPQSAEAAEAPAPSRISVPEAHYEGDTLIVNKSFALPATYDPKDLDPTCKDWFYKLASGAAKDGVNIYLSSGYRSYDYQNTIYNNYVNEYGTDTADTFSARPGHSEHQTGLAIDVNTIDDSFAGTPEAIWLAEHCWEYGFIIRYPQGKQAITGYKYEPWHIRYVGSAISKKIHEMGDDTTLEELYGLTSQYE
;
A
#
# COMPACT_ATOMS: atom_id res chain seq x y z
N MET A 1 37.21 41.83 -28.23
CA MET A 1 36.81 40.84 -29.25
C MET A 1 35.51 40.22 -28.79
N ASP A 2 34.45 40.45 -29.56
CA ASP A 2 33.15 39.80 -29.40
C ASP A 2 33.27 38.30 -29.65
N ASN A 3 32.65 37.47 -28.82
CA ASN A 3 32.44 36.06 -29.14
C ASN A 3 30.94 35.77 -29.07
N LYS A 4 30.28 35.95 -30.22
CA LYS A 4 28.95 35.42 -30.51
C LYS A 4 29.09 34.02 -31.09
N ASP A 5 28.03 33.25 -30.88
CA ASP A 5 27.61 32.07 -31.63
C ASP A 5 28.24 30.71 -31.27
N PHE A 6 27.50 29.93 -30.48
CA PHE A 6 27.16 28.54 -30.82
C PHE A 6 25.88 28.12 -30.06
N ASP A 7 24.73 28.66 -30.47
CA ASP A 7 23.45 27.97 -30.28
C ASP A 7 23.17 27.14 -31.53
N SER A 8 23.11 25.82 -31.38
CA SER A 8 22.67 24.91 -32.43
C SER A 8 21.70 23.86 -31.90
N GLN A 9 20.70 24.29 -31.12
CA GLN A 9 19.53 23.43 -30.91
C GLN A 9 18.68 23.38 -32.19
N ARG A 10 18.94 22.37 -33.04
CA ARG A 10 18.01 21.98 -34.09
C ARG A 10 16.68 21.57 -33.44
N PRO A 11 15.53 22.15 -33.83
CA PRO A 11 14.25 21.74 -33.28
C PRO A 11 13.97 20.28 -33.65
N ARG A 12 13.79 19.42 -32.64
CA ARG A 12 13.35 18.04 -32.85
C ARG A 12 11.98 18.07 -33.52
N LYS A 13 11.91 17.68 -34.79
CA LYS A 13 10.63 17.48 -35.49
C LYS A 13 9.80 16.46 -34.72
N LYS A 14 8.70 16.91 -34.10
CA LYS A 14 7.71 16.02 -33.49
C LYS A 14 7.20 15.06 -34.58
N ALA A 15 7.26 13.76 -34.29
CA ALA A 15 6.78 12.74 -35.22
C ALA A 15 5.28 12.95 -35.47
N SER A 16 4.84 12.84 -36.73
CA SER A 16 3.42 13.00 -37.06
C SER A 16 2.59 11.93 -36.36
N ARG A 17 1.29 12.22 -36.10
CA ARG A 17 0.35 11.23 -35.54
C ARG A 17 0.29 9.94 -36.36
N GLU A 18 0.50 10.04 -37.67
CA GLU A 18 0.58 8.87 -38.57
C GLU A 18 1.85 8.04 -38.32
N THR A 19 2.99 8.70 -38.08
CA THR A 19 4.26 8.03 -37.73
C THR A 19 4.16 7.32 -36.37
N ILE A 20 3.48 7.92 -35.40
CA ILE A 20 3.26 7.32 -34.08
C ILE A 20 2.35 6.09 -34.19
N ARG A 21 1.24 6.20 -34.93
CA ARG A 21 0.33 5.06 -35.18
C ARG A 21 1.02 3.91 -35.92
N LYS A 22 1.89 4.21 -36.91
CA LYS A 22 2.70 3.18 -37.59
C LYS A 22 3.67 2.49 -36.64
N ARG A 23 4.30 3.23 -35.71
CA ARG A 23 5.21 2.65 -34.69
C ARG A 23 4.45 1.78 -33.68
N GLN A 24 3.28 2.23 -33.23
CA GLN A 24 2.41 1.45 -32.34
C GLN A 24 1.91 0.17 -33.03
N LEU A 25 1.52 0.24 -34.30
CA LEU A 25 1.09 -0.93 -35.06
C LEU A 25 2.25 -1.93 -35.27
N ILE A 26 3.46 -1.45 -35.57
CA ILE A 26 4.66 -2.30 -35.67
C ILE A 26 4.96 -2.97 -34.32
N ALA A 27 4.90 -2.22 -33.22
CA ALA A 27 5.11 -2.77 -31.88
C ALA A 27 4.07 -3.85 -31.53
N LEU A 28 2.79 -3.62 -31.84
CA LEU A 28 1.72 -4.62 -31.65
C LEU A 28 1.94 -5.87 -32.52
N CYS A 29 2.38 -5.72 -33.77
CA CYS A 29 2.70 -6.85 -34.64
C CYS A 29 3.90 -7.65 -34.11
N VAL A 30 4.92 -7.00 -33.53
CA VAL A 30 6.08 -7.68 -32.93
C VAL A 30 5.65 -8.46 -31.67
N ILE A 31 4.82 -7.86 -30.81
CA ILE A 31 4.30 -8.54 -29.62
C ILE A 31 3.46 -9.76 -30.02
N ALA A 32 2.55 -9.63 -31.00
CA ALA A 32 1.75 -10.73 -31.51
C ALA A 32 2.61 -11.87 -32.09
N LEU A 33 3.72 -11.53 -32.79
CA LEU A 33 4.66 -12.52 -33.31
C LEU A 33 5.39 -13.27 -32.18
N LEU A 34 5.82 -12.56 -31.14
CA LEU A 34 6.49 -13.17 -29.98
C LEU A 34 5.57 -14.12 -29.21
N VAL A 35 4.30 -13.74 -29.02
CA VAL A 35 3.27 -14.61 -28.41
C VAL A 35 3.03 -15.86 -29.27
N LEU A 36 2.94 -15.72 -30.59
CA LEU A 36 2.78 -16.86 -31.50
C LEU A 36 3.98 -17.83 -31.42
N ILE A 37 5.20 -17.29 -31.36
CA ILE A 37 6.43 -18.09 -31.21
C ILE A 37 6.40 -18.84 -29.87
N LEU A 38 6.01 -18.19 -28.78
CA LEU A 38 5.90 -18.82 -27.46
C LEU A 38 4.88 -19.97 -27.47
N ILE A 39 3.70 -19.77 -28.08
CA ILE A 39 2.67 -20.82 -28.23
C ILE A 39 3.21 -22.01 -29.04
N LEU A 40 3.95 -21.76 -30.12
CA LEU A 40 4.55 -22.82 -30.93
C LEU A 40 5.65 -23.59 -30.18
N LEU A 41 6.42 -22.92 -29.32
CA LEU A 41 7.43 -23.55 -28.46
C LEU A 41 6.80 -24.45 -27.40
N ILE A 42 5.71 -24.00 -26.76
CA ILE A 42 4.93 -24.79 -25.80
C ILE A 42 4.29 -26.01 -26.49
N ALA A 43 3.66 -25.83 -27.65
CA ALA A 43 3.07 -26.93 -28.40
C ALA A 43 4.11 -27.98 -28.83
N LYS A 44 5.33 -27.55 -29.15
CA LYS A 44 6.44 -28.45 -29.50
C LYS A 44 6.96 -29.22 -28.28
N ALA A 45 7.04 -28.57 -27.11
CA ALA A 45 7.39 -29.22 -25.85
C ALA A 45 6.36 -30.28 -25.41
N CYS A 46 5.07 -30.07 -25.71
CA CYS A 46 4.02 -31.07 -25.44
C CYS A 46 4.03 -32.26 -26.42
N SER A 47 4.75 -32.19 -27.54
CA SER A 47 4.77 -33.24 -28.58
C SER A 47 5.95 -34.22 -28.46
N ALA A 48 6.88 -34.00 -27.53
CA ALA A 48 8.07 -34.83 -27.33
C ALA A 48 8.01 -35.54 -25.97
N GLY A 49 7.10 -36.50 -25.83
CA GLY A 49 6.96 -37.30 -24.60
C GLY A 49 6.26 -38.63 -24.85
N THR A 50 7.07 -39.69 -24.95
CA THR A 50 6.72 -41.09 -24.61
C THR A 50 5.95 -41.94 -25.64
N THR A 51 6.73 -42.72 -26.39
CA THR A 51 6.34 -44.05 -26.90
C THR A 51 6.68 -45.11 -25.85
N GLY A 52 5.73 -46.01 -25.52
CA GLY A 52 6.04 -47.18 -24.69
C GLY A 52 4.87 -47.97 -24.09
N GLY A 53 4.24 -48.83 -24.90
CA GLY A 53 3.87 -50.21 -24.50
C GLY A 53 2.75 -50.48 -23.49
N LYS A 54 1.58 -50.88 -24.01
CA LYS A 54 0.42 -51.51 -23.33
C LYS A 54 0.76 -52.80 -22.56
N LYS A 55 0.03 -53.07 -21.47
CA LYS A 55 -0.78 -54.31 -21.30
C LYS A 55 -1.92 -54.12 -20.29
N LYS A 56 -3.13 -54.52 -20.74
CA LYS A 56 -4.41 -54.52 -20.00
C LYS A 56 -4.47 -55.69 -19.01
N ASN A 57 -5.21 -55.50 -17.92
CA ASN A 57 -6.19 -56.49 -17.47
C ASN A 57 -7.39 -55.77 -16.85
N GLU A 58 -8.56 -56.20 -17.27
CA GLU A 58 -9.89 -55.68 -16.97
C GLU A 58 -10.55 -56.64 -15.98
N VAL A 59 -11.10 -56.13 -14.88
CA VAL A 59 -12.08 -56.83 -14.04
C VAL A 59 -13.14 -55.84 -13.57
N THR A 60 -14.36 -56.07 -14.02
CA THR A 60 -15.61 -55.38 -13.66
C THR A 60 -16.05 -55.75 -12.24
N THR A 61 -16.57 -54.82 -11.44
CA THR A 61 -17.75 -55.05 -10.56
C THR A 61 -18.44 -53.74 -10.17
N THR A 62 -19.75 -53.74 -10.36
CA THR A 62 -20.81 -52.75 -10.09
C THR A 62 -20.90 -52.30 -8.62
N THR A 63 -21.26 -51.02 -8.35
CA THR A 63 -21.99 -50.65 -7.12
C THR A 63 -22.91 -49.43 -7.35
N THR A 64 -24.10 -49.59 -6.82
CA THR A 64 -25.39 -48.89 -6.90
C THR A 64 -25.37 -47.39 -6.53
N ILE A 65 -26.12 -46.59 -7.29
CA ILE A 65 -26.45 -45.19 -6.98
C ILE A 65 -27.75 -45.18 -6.16
N THR A 66 -27.75 -44.56 -4.98
CA THR A 66 -28.98 -44.25 -4.23
C THR A 66 -28.96 -42.76 -3.90
N ALA A 67 -29.78 -42.00 -4.62
CA ALA A 67 -30.11 -40.63 -4.27
C ALA A 67 -31.22 -40.65 -3.21
N THR A 68 -31.02 -39.94 -2.11
CA THR A 68 -32.10 -39.63 -1.16
C THR A 68 -32.11 -38.12 -0.97
N THR A 69 -33.14 -37.48 -1.52
CA THR A 69 -33.52 -36.11 -1.19
C THR A 69 -34.18 -36.15 0.18
N THR A 70 -33.67 -35.39 1.15
CA THR A 70 -34.38 -35.18 2.42
C THR A 70 -34.45 -33.68 2.68
N THR A 71 -35.65 -33.16 2.46
CA THR A 71 -36.12 -31.86 2.90
C THR A 71 -36.41 -31.94 4.39
N SER A 72 -35.76 -31.13 5.20
CA SER A 72 -36.20 -30.85 6.58
C SER A 72 -36.07 -29.35 6.84
N PHE A 73 -37.23 -28.70 6.96
CA PHE A 73 -37.36 -27.37 7.54
C PHE A 73 -37.28 -27.51 9.06
N GLU A 74 -36.25 -26.93 9.68
CA GLU A 74 -36.25 -26.67 11.11
C GLU A 74 -36.27 -25.16 11.35
N THR A 75 -37.38 -24.71 11.93
CA THR A 75 -37.55 -23.37 12.50
C THR A 75 -36.71 -23.32 13.77
N THR A 76 -35.57 -22.64 13.73
CA THR A 76 -34.76 -22.38 14.93
C THR A 76 -35.15 -21.02 15.51
N THR A 77 -35.81 -21.07 16.65
CA THR A 77 -36.10 -19.94 17.52
C THR A 77 -34.79 -19.33 18.01
N ALA A 78 -34.53 -18.06 17.68
CA ALA A 78 -33.39 -17.33 18.21
C ALA A 78 -33.58 -17.11 19.72
N VAL A 79 -32.73 -17.77 20.51
CA VAL A 79 -32.53 -17.44 21.93
C VAL A 79 -31.33 -16.51 21.98
N THR A 80 -31.58 -15.23 22.26
CA THR A 80 -30.54 -14.26 22.57
C THR A 80 -30.00 -14.56 23.96
N THR A 81 -28.95 -15.37 24.02
CA THR A 81 -28.14 -15.53 25.24
C THR A 81 -27.10 -14.42 25.23
N THR A 82 -27.31 -13.40 26.07
CA THR A 82 -26.28 -12.40 26.38
C THR A 82 -25.23 -13.08 27.29
N GLU A 83 -24.21 -13.70 26.68
CA GLU A 83 -23.04 -14.15 27.44
C GLU A 83 -22.17 -12.94 27.78
N ALA A 84 -21.87 -12.79 29.07
CA ALA A 84 -20.94 -11.80 29.56
C ALA A 84 -19.53 -12.11 29.01
N SER A 85 -19.04 -11.22 28.15
CA SER A 85 -17.70 -11.26 27.56
C SER A 85 -16.64 -11.11 28.65
N THR A 86 -16.06 -12.22 29.10
CA THR A 86 -14.81 -12.22 29.86
C THR A 86 -13.66 -12.06 28.87
N GLU A 87 -12.74 -11.12 29.13
CA GLU A 87 -11.57 -10.93 28.27
C GLU A 87 -10.76 -12.23 28.16
N PRO A 88 -10.41 -12.68 26.94
CA PRO A 88 -9.65 -13.90 26.73
C PRO A 88 -8.23 -13.71 27.26
N ALA A 89 -7.73 -14.70 28.01
CA ALA A 89 -6.44 -14.63 28.68
C ALA A 89 -5.21 -14.73 27.75
N ASN A 90 -5.41 -14.76 26.42
CA ASN A 90 -4.40 -14.76 25.35
C ASN A 90 -3.05 -15.40 25.75
N THR A 91 -2.98 -16.73 25.76
CA THR A 91 -1.81 -17.49 26.21
C THR A 91 -0.86 -17.89 25.08
N SER A 92 -1.03 -17.36 23.87
CA SER A 92 -0.21 -17.70 22.70
C SER A 92 1.08 -16.88 22.61
N ASP A 93 2.00 -17.37 21.77
CA ASP A 93 3.29 -16.71 21.58
C ASP A 93 3.25 -15.55 20.59
N PHE A 94 2.15 -15.33 19.87
CA PHE A 94 1.94 -14.11 19.08
C PHE A 94 2.18 -12.85 19.92
N LYS A 95 2.84 -11.87 19.31
CA LYS A 95 3.07 -10.54 19.88
C LYS A 95 2.47 -9.52 18.94
N LEU A 96 1.47 -8.79 19.42
CA LEU A 96 0.83 -7.71 18.69
C LEU A 96 1.20 -6.38 19.34
N ASP A 97 1.17 -5.30 18.57
CA ASP A 97 1.23 -3.94 19.09
C ASP A 97 0.02 -3.59 19.97
N LYS A 98 -1.16 -4.12 19.63
CA LYS A 98 -2.43 -3.92 20.34
C LYS A 98 -3.31 -5.17 20.36
N TYR A 99 -4.07 -5.30 21.46
CA TYR A 99 -4.99 -6.41 21.71
C TYR A 99 -6.44 -5.93 21.91
N SER A 100 -6.70 -4.65 21.68
CA SER A 100 -8.04 -4.06 21.68
C SER A 100 -8.13 -2.84 20.77
N PHE A 101 -9.32 -2.63 20.19
CA PHE A 101 -9.68 -1.47 19.39
C PHE A 101 -11.00 -0.88 19.89
N ASP A 102 -11.05 0.45 19.93
CA ASP A 102 -12.28 1.21 20.10
C ASP A 102 -12.51 1.99 18.79
N LEU A 103 -13.47 1.52 17.99
CA LEU A 103 -13.76 2.01 16.65
C LEU A 103 -15.16 2.67 16.62
N LYS A 104 -15.39 3.54 15.64
CA LYS A 104 -16.74 3.96 15.24
C LYS A 104 -17.21 3.11 14.07
N VAL A 105 -18.53 3.02 13.88
CA VAL A 105 -19.10 2.37 12.70
C VAL A 105 -18.49 2.97 11.43
N GLY A 106 -17.94 2.10 10.56
CA GLY A 106 -17.27 2.48 9.32
C GLY A 106 -15.75 2.63 9.42
N ASP A 107 -15.18 2.76 10.62
CA ASP A 107 -13.73 2.85 10.82
C ASP A 107 -13.03 1.54 10.41
N THR A 108 -11.77 1.67 10.00
CA THR A 108 -10.88 0.54 9.75
C THR A 108 -9.59 0.69 10.53
N ASP A 109 -9.05 -0.39 11.07
CA ASP A 109 -7.73 -0.42 11.72
C ASP A 109 -7.15 -1.85 11.63
N MET A 110 -5.86 -2.02 11.88
CA MET A 110 -5.17 -3.30 11.78
C MET A 110 -4.18 -3.46 12.93
N PRO A 111 -4.12 -4.63 13.59
CA PRO A 111 -3.10 -4.96 14.56
C PRO A 111 -1.80 -5.34 13.83
N MET A 112 -0.68 -4.81 14.28
CA MET A 112 0.64 -5.15 13.74
C MET A 112 1.22 -6.34 14.49
N VAL A 113 1.50 -7.43 13.77
CA VAL A 113 2.21 -8.58 14.34
C VAL A 113 3.70 -8.24 14.50
N GLN A 114 4.15 -8.16 15.73
CA GLN A 114 5.54 -7.87 16.14
C GLN A 114 6.35 -9.14 16.39
N GLY A 115 5.70 -10.29 16.49
CA GLY A 115 6.35 -11.58 16.73
C GLY A 115 5.40 -12.76 16.58
N TYR A 116 5.97 -13.88 16.13
CA TYR A 116 5.26 -15.11 15.82
C TYR A 116 5.67 -16.25 16.78
N PRO A 117 4.80 -17.25 16.98
CA PRO A 117 5.19 -18.53 17.56
C PRO A 117 6.37 -19.17 16.80
N GLU A 118 7.10 -20.06 17.48
CA GLU A 118 8.22 -20.76 16.85
C GLU A 118 7.76 -21.61 15.66
N GLY A 119 8.35 -21.37 14.48
CA GLY A 119 7.99 -22.08 13.24
C GLY A 119 6.86 -21.44 12.42
N SER A 120 6.35 -20.30 12.87
CA SER A 120 5.26 -19.55 12.25
C SER A 120 5.74 -18.25 11.58
N GLY A 121 4.91 -17.62 10.75
CA GLY A 121 5.18 -16.32 10.15
C GLY A 121 3.98 -15.73 9.43
N GLU A 122 4.15 -14.59 8.77
CA GLU A 122 3.08 -13.93 7.98
C GLU A 122 2.41 -14.88 6.97
N TRP A 123 3.18 -15.82 6.40
CA TRP A 123 2.73 -16.76 5.37
C TRP A 123 1.67 -17.77 5.82
N ASN A 124 1.41 -17.92 7.13
CA ASN A 124 0.39 -18.81 7.67
C ASN A 124 -0.56 -18.17 8.69
N GLU A 125 -0.71 -16.85 8.65
CA GLU A 125 -1.74 -16.17 9.42
C GLU A 125 -3.15 -16.56 8.96
N GLN A 126 -4.05 -16.75 9.92
CA GLN A 126 -5.46 -16.95 9.67
C GLN A 126 -6.26 -15.98 10.52
N TRP A 127 -6.86 -15.01 9.84
CA TRP A 127 -7.71 -13.99 10.44
C TRP A 127 -9.18 -14.39 10.35
N SER A 128 -9.95 -14.15 11.41
CA SER A 128 -11.41 -14.32 11.42
C SER A 128 -12.08 -13.39 12.42
N SER A 129 -13.37 -13.12 12.24
CA SER A 129 -14.18 -12.38 13.20
C SER A 129 -15.12 -13.33 13.94
N SER A 130 -15.30 -13.10 15.25
CA SER A 130 -16.33 -13.79 16.04
C SER A 130 -17.75 -13.33 15.70
N ASP A 131 -17.90 -12.11 15.16
CA ASP A 131 -19.18 -11.57 14.67
C ASP A 131 -18.95 -10.52 13.58
N GLU A 132 -19.10 -10.96 12.31
CA GLU A 132 -18.95 -10.11 11.12
C GLU A 132 -20.01 -9.03 10.98
N ASN A 133 -21.12 -9.09 11.74
CA ASN A 133 -22.10 -8.01 11.76
C ASN A 133 -21.61 -6.81 12.58
N ILE A 134 -20.65 -7.00 13.48
CA ILE A 134 -20.07 -5.96 14.33
C ILE A 134 -18.75 -5.46 13.72
N ALA A 135 -17.85 -6.36 13.35
CA ALA A 135 -16.64 -6.02 12.62
C ALA A 135 -16.17 -7.19 11.74
N THR A 136 -15.70 -6.91 10.53
CA THR A 136 -15.07 -7.90 9.64
C THR A 136 -13.56 -7.79 9.72
N VAL A 137 -12.85 -8.86 9.37
CA VAL A 137 -11.40 -8.85 9.14
C VAL A 137 -11.09 -9.55 7.82
N ASP A 138 -10.18 -9.02 7.03
CA ASP A 138 -9.74 -9.66 5.78
C ASP A 138 -8.56 -10.62 6.01
N GLU A 139 -8.06 -11.24 4.92
CA GLU A 139 -6.94 -12.20 4.99
C GLU A 139 -5.60 -11.57 5.40
N TRP A 140 -5.51 -10.23 5.45
CA TRP A 140 -4.33 -9.48 5.83
C TRP A 140 -4.45 -8.83 7.20
N GLY A 141 -5.53 -9.10 7.94
CA GLY A 141 -5.74 -8.58 9.30
C GLY A 141 -6.43 -7.22 9.36
N ASN A 142 -6.86 -6.63 8.24
CA ASN A 142 -7.54 -5.34 8.26
C ASN A 142 -8.96 -5.48 8.83
N ILE A 143 -9.19 -4.83 9.96
CA ILE A 143 -10.47 -4.81 10.67
C ILE A 143 -11.32 -3.67 10.13
N LYS A 144 -12.60 -3.93 9.87
CA LYS A 144 -13.59 -2.90 9.52
C LYS A 144 -14.78 -2.98 10.46
N ALA A 145 -15.10 -1.87 11.12
CA ALA A 145 -16.28 -1.73 11.97
C ALA A 145 -17.56 -1.63 11.12
N ILE A 146 -18.54 -2.50 11.39
CA ILE A 146 -19.79 -2.65 10.63
C ILE A 146 -20.99 -2.11 11.40
N ALA A 147 -21.12 -2.43 12.69
CA ALA A 147 -22.23 -1.98 13.52
C ALA A 147 -21.81 -1.89 14.99
N GLU A 148 -22.56 -1.09 15.76
CA GLU A 148 -22.35 -0.97 17.21
C GLU A 148 -22.37 -2.34 17.90
N GLY A 149 -21.40 -2.56 18.78
CA GLY A 149 -21.30 -3.82 19.51
C GLY A 149 -19.88 -4.11 19.96
N THR A 150 -19.66 -5.33 20.42
CA THR A 150 -18.34 -5.83 20.74
C THR A 150 -18.16 -7.22 20.15
N CYS A 151 -17.09 -7.42 19.40
CA CYS A 151 -16.69 -8.73 18.89
C CYS A 151 -15.18 -8.95 19.11
N PHE A 152 -14.70 -10.14 18.74
CA PHE A 152 -13.29 -10.46 18.75
C PHE A 152 -12.81 -10.74 17.33
N ILE A 153 -11.68 -10.13 16.98
CA ILE A 153 -10.89 -10.54 15.83
C ILE A 153 -9.87 -11.57 16.30
N ILE A 154 -9.76 -12.67 15.58
CA ILE A 154 -8.98 -13.84 15.96
C ILE A 154 -7.87 -14.01 14.94
N LEU A 155 -6.62 -13.94 15.40
CA LEU A 155 -5.45 -14.38 14.66
C LEU A 155 -5.06 -15.76 15.15
N ARG A 156 -5.00 -16.71 14.22
CA ARG A 156 -4.60 -18.10 14.47
C ARG A 156 -3.44 -18.49 13.57
N ASP A 157 -2.53 -19.30 14.09
CA ASP A 157 -1.53 -19.96 13.27
C ASP A 157 -2.16 -21.11 12.45
N GLY A 158 -1.93 -21.11 11.13
CA GLY A 158 -2.46 -22.14 10.24
C GLY A 158 -1.83 -23.53 10.39
N GLY A 159 -0.64 -23.63 10.99
CA GLY A 159 0.08 -24.88 11.24
C GLY A 159 -0.18 -25.48 12.64
N ASP A 160 -0.48 -24.63 13.62
CA ASP A 160 -0.82 -24.98 15.00
C ASP A 160 -2.01 -24.13 15.49
N PRO A 161 -3.25 -24.61 15.33
CA PRO A 161 -4.45 -23.93 15.80
C PRO A 161 -4.51 -23.62 17.30
N SER A 162 -3.64 -24.24 18.12
CA SER A 162 -3.54 -23.92 19.55
C SER A 162 -2.85 -22.58 19.83
N GLN A 163 -2.08 -22.07 18.85
CA GLN A 163 -1.57 -20.71 18.84
C GLN A 163 -2.64 -19.78 18.26
N GLU A 164 -3.37 -19.13 19.16
CA GLU A 164 -4.41 -18.17 18.82
C GLU A 164 -4.32 -16.94 19.75
N VAL A 165 -4.56 -15.77 19.20
CA VAL A 165 -4.78 -14.53 19.96
C VAL A 165 -6.11 -13.93 19.55
N GLN A 166 -6.87 -13.49 20.56
CA GLN A 166 -8.14 -12.79 20.37
C GLN A 166 -7.95 -11.31 20.69
N ILE A 167 -8.47 -10.47 19.81
CA ILE A 167 -8.32 -9.03 19.83
C ILE A 167 -9.70 -8.41 19.96
N LYS A 168 -9.94 -7.69 21.05
CA LYS A 168 -11.26 -7.13 21.35
C LYS A 168 -11.54 -5.93 20.45
N VAL A 169 -12.68 -5.90 19.78
CA VAL A 169 -13.12 -4.74 19.00
C VAL A 169 -14.42 -4.23 19.60
N THR A 170 -14.39 -3.01 20.12
CA THR A 170 -15.58 -2.27 20.55
C THR A 170 -15.95 -1.29 19.45
N VAL A 171 -17.16 -1.38 18.92
CA VAL A 171 -17.69 -0.44 17.93
C VAL A 171 -18.75 0.44 18.59
N SER A 172 -18.54 1.75 18.53
CA SER A 172 -19.45 2.78 19.06
C SER A 172 -20.20 3.50 17.93
N GLY A 173 -21.37 4.04 18.27
CA GLY A 173 -22.21 4.80 17.34
C GLY A 173 -21.61 6.15 16.97
N GLU A 174 -22.08 6.73 15.86
CA GLU A 174 -21.79 8.12 15.53
C GLU A 174 -22.36 9.04 16.63
N ASP A 175 -21.49 9.81 17.29
CA ASP A 175 -21.91 10.84 18.24
C ASP A 175 -22.52 12.02 17.48
N SER A 176 -23.85 12.10 17.49
CA SER A 176 -24.62 13.22 16.96
C SER A 176 -24.52 14.44 17.89
N THR A 177 -23.38 15.14 17.91
CA THR A 177 -23.30 16.49 18.52
C THR A 177 -22.40 17.45 17.74
N GLN A 178 -22.98 18.17 16.78
CA GLN A 178 -22.54 19.53 16.40
C GLN A 178 -23.79 20.42 16.24
N PRO A 179 -23.78 21.67 16.74
CA PRO A 179 -25.02 22.43 16.97
C PRO A 179 -25.66 22.91 15.67
N THR A 180 -26.96 22.67 15.57
CA THR A 180 -27.85 23.11 14.50
C THR A 180 -28.17 24.60 14.69
N THR A 181 -27.56 25.48 13.90
CA THR A 181 -28.16 26.80 13.64
C THR A 181 -29.28 26.63 12.62
N THR A 182 -30.51 26.81 13.10
CA THR A 182 -31.72 26.89 12.31
C THR A 182 -31.68 28.11 11.40
N THR A 183 -31.89 27.95 10.10
CA THR A 183 -32.52 28.97 9.27
C THR A 183 -33.37 28.28 8.21
N ASP A 184 -34.68 28.47 8.31
CA ASP A 184 -35.67 27.98 7.37
C ASP A 184 -35.58 28.70 6.00
N ASN A 185 -35.55 27.89 4.95
CA ASN A 185 -36.09 28.01 3.59
C ASN A 185 -36.24 29.39 2.92
N THR A 186 -35.72 29.55 1.70
CA THR A 186 -36.42 29.25 0.42
C THR A 186 -35.62 29.79 -0.76
N GLY A 187 -35.30 28.97 -1.76
CA GLY A 187 -34.76 29.45 -3.04
C GLY A 187 -34.00 28.38 -3.80
N ALA A 188 -34.67 27.73 -4.75
CA ALA A 188 -34.07 26.76 -5.65
C ALA A 188 -32.93 27.37 -6.47
N THR A 189 -31.74 26.78 -6.40
CA THR A 189 -30.68 26.85 -7.43
C THR A 189 -29.83 25.57 -7.35
N GLU A 190 -29.34 25.11 -8.50
CA GLU A 190 -28.68 23.83 -8.83
C GLU A 190 -27.70 23.24 -7.79
N PRO A 191 -27.51 21.90 -7.79
CA PRO A 191 -26.55 21.24 -6.92
C PRO A 191 -25.13 21.62 -7.33
N GLN A 192 -24.50 22.45 -6.50
CA GLN A 192 -23.07 22.73 -6.56
C GLN A 192 -22.31 21.55 -5.94
N SER A 193 -21.35 21.03 -6.70
CA SER A 193 -20.44 19.93 -6.36
C SER A 193 -19.89 20.06 -4.93
N ALA A 194 -19.96 18.98 -4.15
CA ALA A 194 -19.26 18.88 -2.88
C ALA A 194 -17.75 19.06 -3.13
N GLU A 195 -17.17 20.05 -2.47
CA GLU A 195 -15.73 20.32 -2.47
C GLU A 195 -15.04 19.15 -1.76
N ALA A 196 -14.16 18.43 -2.47
CA ALA A 196 -13.39 17.34 -1.88
C ALA A 196 -12.54 17.89 -0.73
N ALA A 197 -12.58 17.22 0.43
CA ALA A 197 -11.80 17.65 1.59
C ALA A 197 -10.30 17.69 1.25
N GLU A 198 -9.61 18.80 1.55
CA GLU A 198 -8.17 18.92 1.34
C GLU A 198 -7.37 18.22 2.46
N ALA A 199 -6.28 17.55 2.08
CA ALA A 199 -5.31 16.98 2.99
C ALA A 199 -4.49 18.09 3.67
N PRO A 200 -4.50 18.17 5.02
CA PRO A 200 -3.72 19.15 5.74
C PRO A 200 -2.22 18.88 5.58
N ALA A 201 -1.41 19.87 5.94
CA ALA A 201 0.04 19.65 6.02
C ALA A 201 0.37 18.61 7.11
N PRO A 202 1.50 17.89 6.99
CA PRO A 202 2.00 17.01 8.04
C PRO A 202 2.05 17.68 9.41
N SER A 203 1.86 16.91 10.49
CA SER A 203 1.94 17.46 11.85
C SER A 203 3.32 18.07 12.08
N ARG A 204 3.36 19.34 12.52
CA ARG A 204 4.61 20.04 12.72
C ARG A 204 5.30 19.57 14.00
N ILE A 205 6.19 18.60 13.85
CA ILE A 205 7.19 18.28 14.88
C ILE A 205 8.45 19.05 14.54
N SER A 206 8.87 19.96 15.43
CA SER A 206 10.15 20.65 15.29
C SER A 206 11.26 19.66 15.62
N VAL A 207 11.97 19.17 14.61
CA VAL A 207 13.13 18.30 14.76
C VAL A 207 14.38 19.19 14.79
N PRO A 208 15.09 19.28 15.92
CA PRO A 208 16.35 20.03 15.97
C PRO A 208 17.31 19.53 14.89
N GLU A 209 18.04 20.45 14.26
CA GLU A 209 19.09 20.17 13.26
C GLU A 209 18.60 19.59 11.92
N ALA A 210 17.31 19.27 11.77
CA ALA A 210 16.73 18.87 10.49
C ALA A 210 16.53 20.07 9.55
N HIS A 211 16.58 19.81 8.25
CA HIS A 211 16.37 20.84 7.21
C HIS A 211 14.88 21.03 6.91
N TYR A 212 14.44 22.27 6.77
CA TYR A 212 13.08 22.62 6.41
C TYR A 212 13.06 23.65 5.28
N GLU A 213 12.16 23.45 4.32
CA GLU A 213 11.80 24.45 3.31
C GLU A 213 10.38 24.96 3.59
N GLY A 214 10.29 26.17 4.13
CA GLY A 214 9.06 26.63 4.78
C GLY A 214 8.70 25.71 5.95
N ASP A 215 7.52 25.09 5.87
CA ASP A 215 7.06 24.11 6.85
C ASP A 215 7.30 22.65 6.42
N THR A 216 7.93 22.42 5.25
CA THR A 216 8.19 21.07 4.73
C THR A 216 9.49 20.52 5.28
N LEU A 217 9.43 19.43 6.05
CA LEU A 217 10.61 18.67 6.49
C LEU A 217 11.27 17.98 5.29
N ILE A 218 12.54 18.30 5.04
CA ILE A 218 13.33 17.74 3.95
C ILE A 218 14.32 16.71 4.51
N VAL A 219 14.25 15.50 3.96
CA VAL A 219 15.20 14.42 4.22
C VAL A 219 15.60 13.85 2.87
N ASN A 220 16.90 13.87 2.58
CA ASN A 220 17.48 13.29 1.37
C ASN A 220 18.98 13.05 1.60
N LYS A 221 19.78 12.80 0.56
CA LYS A 221 21.21 12.51 0.73
C LYS A 221 22.04 13.69 1.28
N SER A 222 21.61 14.92 1.06
CA SER A 222 22.28 16.12 1.60
C SER A 222 21.81 16.46 3.01
N PHE A 223 20.56 16.10 3.36
CA PHE A 223 19.92 16.52 4.60
C PHE A 223 19.49 15.30 5.42
N ALA A 224 20.22 15.03 6.50
CA ALA A 224 19.94 13.94 7.41
C ALA A 224 19.04 14.37 8.58
N LEU A 225 18.30 13.41 9.12
CA LEU A 225 17.69 13.47 10.45
C LEU A 225 18.72 13.06 11.52
N PRO A 226 18.63 13.63 12.73
CA PRO A 226 19.38 13.16 13.88
C PRO A 226 19.09 11.69 14.18
N ALA A 227 20.10 10.94 14.63
CA ALA A 227 19.93 9.56 15.09
C ALA A 227 18.96 9.44 16.29
N THR A 228 18.79 10.52 17.04
CA THR A 228 17.88 10.61 18.20
C THR A 228 16.43 10.91 17.82
N TYR A 229 16.15 11.27 16.56
CA TYR A 229 14.77 11.52 16.12
C TYR A 229 14.06 10.19 15.85
N ASP A 230 13.03 9.93 16.66
CA ASP A 230 12.27 8.69 16.65
C ASP A 230 10.80 8.99 16.97
N PRO A 231 9.95 9.23 15.95
CA PRO A 231 8.52 9.47 16.12
C PRO A 231 7.74 8.22 16.55
N LYS A 232 8.39 7.06 16.64
CA LYS A 232 7.86 5.74 17.03
C LYS A 232 6.86 5.11 16.07
N ASP A 233 6.19 5.90 15.24
CA ASP A 233 5.21 5.44 14.26
C ASP A 233 5.12 6.43 13.08
N LEU A 234 4.24 6.14 12.13
CA LEU A 234 3.77 7.10 11.14
C LEU A 234 3.17 8.31 11.82
N ASP A 235 3.33 9.46 11.18
CA ASP A 235 2.56 10.65 11.53
C ASP A 235 1.05 10.32 11.44
N PRO A 236 0.24 10.63 12.46
CA PRO A 236 -1.17 10.28 12.46
C PRO A 236 -1.94 10.85 11.27
N THR A 237 -1.59 12.07 10.86
CA THR A 237 -2.22 12.71 9.69
C THR A 237 -1.85 11.97 8.41
N CYS A 238 -0.57 11.62 8.22
CA CYS A 238 -0.12 10.77 7.12
C CYS A 238 -0.90 9.44 7.08
N LYS A 239 -1.01 8.75 8.23
CA LYS A 239 -1.72 7.48 8.34
C LYS A 239 -3.21 7.60 7.98
N ASP A 240 -3.90 8.60 8.50
CA ASP A 240 -5.32 8.86 8.20
C ASP A 240 -5.55 9.12 6.71
N TRP A 241 -4.66 9.90 6.09
CA TRP A 241 -4.76 10.22 4.66
C TRP A 241 -4.37 9.07 3.76
N PHE A 242 -3.47 8.20 4.22
CA PHE A 242 -3.18 6.95 3.52
C PHE A 242 -4.43 6.06 3.45
N TYR A 243 -5.19 5.91 4.54
CA TYR A 243 -6.42 5.11 4.50
C TYR A 243 -7.51 5.73 3.61
N LYS A 244 -7.55 7.05 3.49
CA LYS A 244 -8.41 7.72 2.49
C LYS A 244 -7.97 7.42 1.06
N LEU A 245 -6.66 7.43 0.80
CA LEU A 245 -6.07 7.05 -0.48
C LEU A 245 -6.44 5.60 -0.83
N ALA A 246 -6.21 4.66 0.09
CA ALA A 246 -6.55 3.25 -0.09
C ALA A 246 -8.05 3.05 -0.34
N SER A 247 -8.91 3.77 0.39
CA SER A 247 -10.36 3.76 0.18
C SER A 247 -10.76 4.34 -1.18
N GLY A 248 -10.07 5.37 -1.65
CA GLY A 248 -10.21 5.92 -2.99
C GLY A 248 -9.91 4.87 -4.06
N ALA A 249 -8.74 4.25 -3.95
CA ALA A 249 -8.27 3.17 -4.81
C ALA A 249 -9.30 2.02 -4.89
N ALA A 250 -9.84 1.59 -3.74
CA ALA A 250 -10.82 0.53 -3.67
C ALA A 250 -12.13 0.85 -4.41
N LYS A 251 -12.56 2.12 -4.45
CA LYS A 251 -13.74 2.55 -5.22
C LYS A 251 -13.53 2.42 -6.72
N ASP A 252 -12.28 2.54 -7.17
CA ASP A 252 -11.87 2.38 -8.57
C ASP A 252 -11.45 0.93 -8.89
N GLY A 253 -11.59 0.02 -7.93
CA GLY A 253 -11.37 -1.41 -8.11
C GLY A 253 -9.91 -1.86 -8.02
N VAL A 254 -9.02 -1.04 -7.43
CA VAL A 254 -7.61 -1.40 -7.16
C VAL A 254 -7.36 -1.48 -5.66
N ASN A 255 -6.41 -2.32 -5.23
CA ASN A 255 -6.11 -2.52 -3.80
C ASN A 255 -4.72 -1.99 -3.44
N ILE A 256 -4.68 -0.89 -2.69
CA ILE A 256 -3.42 -0.29 -2.21
C ILE A 256 -3.32 -0.54 -0.70
N TYR A 257 -2.28 -1.29 -0.30
CA TYR A 257 -2.01 -1.61 1.11
C TYR A 257 -0.62 -1.12 1.52
N LEU A 258 -0.47 -0.85 2.82
CA LEU A 258 0.79 -0.40 3.41
C LEU A 258 1.72 -1.60 3.62
N SER A 259 2.91 -1.55 3.05
CA SER A 259 3.92 -2.61 3.20
C SER A 259 5.05 -2.21 4.13
N SER A 260 5.48 -0.95 4.10
CA SER A 260 6.52 -0.44 4.99
C SER A 260 6.27 1.04 5.30
N GLY A 261 6.10 1.35 6.58
CA GLY A 261 5.85 2.70 7.08
C GLY A 261 7.07 3.28 7.79
N TYR A 262 6.91 3.67 9.05
CA TYR A 262 8.00 4.18 9.87
C TYR A 262 9.17 3.18 9.99
N ARG A 263 10.40 3.70 9.84
CA ARG A 263 11.65 2.95 10.11
C ARG A 263 12.56 3.78 11.00
N SER A 264 12.95 3.24 12.14
CA SER A 264 13.90 3.92 13.03
C SER A 264 15.29 4.06 12.42
N TYR A 265 16.10 4.96 12.97
CA TYR A 265 17.50 5.13 12.57
C TYR A 265 18.28 3.81 12.64
N ASP A 266 18.14 3.07 13.74
CA ASP A 266 18.85 1.81 13.97
C ASP A 266 18.39 0.70 13.01
N TYR A 267 17.09 0.66 12.70
CA TYR A 267 16.57 -0.29 11.73
C TYR A 267 17.09 0.04 10.33
N GLN A 268 17.07 1.31 9.94
CA GLN A 268 17.64 1.77 8.67
C GLN A 268 19.14 1.45 8.57
N ASN A 269 19.90 1.62 9.66
CA ASN A 269 21.31 1.25 9.72
C ASN A 269 21.52 -0.25 9.46
N THR A 270 20.66 -1.10 10.01
CA THR A 270 20.71 -2.55 9.76
C THR A 270 20.43 -2.87 8.30
N ILE A 271 19.36 -2.33 7.72
CA ILE A 271 18.99 -2.52 6.31
C ILE A 271 20.12 -2.07 5.39
N TYR A 272 20.64 -0.86 5.60
CA TYR A 272 21.69 -0.30 4.75
C TYR A 272 22.95 -1.16 4.79
N ASN A 273 23.40 -1.56 5.98
CA ASN A 273 24.60 -2.40 6.10
C ASN A 273 24.42 -3.79 5.47
N ASN A 274 23.22 -4.37 5.50
CA ASN A 274 22.91 -5.61 4.79
C ASN A 274 23.10 -5.43 3.27
N TYR A 275 22.57 -4.35 2.69
CA TYR A 275 22.75 -4.06 1.27
C TYR A 275 24.19 -3.72 0.89
N VAL A 276 24.93 -3.01 1.76
CA VAL A 276 26.36 -2.76 1.55
C VAL A 276 27.14 -4.07 1.52
N ASN A 277 26.83 -5.01 2.42
CA ASN A 277 27.50 -6.30 2.47
C ASN A 277 27.21 -7.15 1.22
N GLU A 278 26.00 -7.06 0.66
CA GLU A 278 25.59 -7.86 -0.49
C GLU A 278 25.99 -7.23 -1.84
N TYR A 279 25.86 -5.91 -1.98
CA TYR A 279 25.96 -5.20 -3.26
C TYR A 279 27.07 -4.15 -3.33
N GLY A 280 27.74 -3.88 -2.21
CA GLY A 280 28.71 -2.79 -2.06
C GLY A 280 28.06 -1.41 -1.88
N THR A 281 28.82 -0.47 -1.30
CA THR A 281 28.36 0.88 -0.96
C THR A 281 27.79 1.65 -2.14
N ASP A 282 28.51 1.69 -3.26
CA ASP A 282 28.09 2.47 -4.44
C ASP A 282 26.73 2.01 -4.98
N THR A 283 26.46 0.69 -4.98
CA THR A 283 25.18 0.13 -5.43
C THR A 283 24.08 0.40 -4.39
N ALA A 284 24.36 0.12 -3.11
CA ALA A 284 23.42 0.33 -2.02
C ALA A 284 22.96 1.79 -1.94
N ASP A 285 23.86 2.75 -2.17
CA ASP A 285 23.55 4.17 -2.20
C ASP A 285 22.58 4.56 -3.33
N THR A 286 22.31 3.72 -4.34
CA THR A 286 21.35 4.04 -5.42
C THR A 286 19.89 3.71 -5.12
N PHE A 287 19.64 2.82 -4.17
CA PHE A 287 18.28 2.32 -3.85
C PHE A 287 18.02 2.22 -2.34
N SER A 288 19.03 2.45 -1.51
CA SER A 288 18.91 2.49 -0.06
C SER A 288 19.45 3.82 0.46
N ALA A 289 19.05 4.17 1.67
CA ALA A 289 19.48 5.37 2.35
C ALA A 289 20.43 5.02 3.50
N ARG A 290 21.52 5.78 3.62
CA ARG A 290 22.33 5.80 4.85
C ARG A 290 21.43 6.18 6.02
N PRO A 291 21.66 5.65 7.24
CA PRO A 291 20.79 5.98 8.38
C PRO A 291 20.80 7.49 8.64
N GLY A 292 19.62 8.06 8.92
CA GLY A 292 19.39 9.51 8.96
C GLY A 292 18.91 10.09 7.63
N HIS A 293 19.19 9.46 6.48
CA HIS A 293 18.80 9.97 5.16
C HIS A 293 17.55 9.28 4.58
N SER A 294 16.91 8.37 5.33
CA SER A 294 15.69 7.69 4.90
C SER A 294 14.46 8.52 5.27
N GLU A 295 13.58 8.79 4.30
CA GLU A 295 12.31 9.45 4.59
C GLU A 295 11.42 8.62 5.52
N HIS A 296 11.57 7.29 5.60
CA HIS A 296 10.79 6.47 6.53
C HIS A 296 11.01 6.85 7.99
N GLN A 297 12.19 7.40 8.33
CA GLN A 297 12.45 7.89 9.68
C GLN A 297 11.58 9.10 10.04
N THR A 298 11.04 9.83 9.05
CA THR A 298 10.13 10.95 9.27
C THR A 298 8.76 10.53 9.82
N GLY A 299 8.34 9.29 9.56
CA GLY A 299 6.94 8.86 9.71
C GLY A 299 5.99 9.37 8.62
N LEU A 300 6.52 9.99 7.55
CA LEU A 300 5.75 10.58 6.45
C LEU A 300 5.91 9.83 5.12
N ALA A 301 6.71 8.76 5.09
CA ALA A 301 6.90 7.93 3.91
C ALA A 301 6.27 6.56 4.12
N ILE A 302 5.66 6.05 3.05
CA ILE A 302 5.01 4.75 3.00
C ILE A 302 5.44 4.06 1.70
N ASP A 303 5.93 2.83 1.81
CA ASP A 303 6.00 1.90 0.69
C ASP A 303 4.68 1.13 0.62
N VAL A 304 4.07 1.08 -0.57
CA VAL A 304 2.80 0.36 -0.80
C VAL A 304 3.00 -0.91 -1.62
N ASN A 305 2.14 -1.90 -1.40
CA ASN A 305 2.11 -3.14 -2.17
C ASN A 305 3.50 -3.81 -2.30
N THR A 306 3.87 -4.33 -3.47
CA THR A 306 5.19 -4.94 -3.69
C THR A 306 6.28 -3.87 -3.75
N ILE A 307 7.30 -3.99 -2.91
CA ILE A 307 8.41 -3.03 -2.78
C ILE A 307 9.58 -3.42 -3.72
N ASP A 308 9.28 -3.62 -5.01
CA ASP A 308 10.28 -3.87 -6.03
C ASP A 308 9.80 -3.44 -7.43
N ASP A 309 10.73 -3.48 -8.41
CA ASP A 309 10.51 -2.99 -9.78
C ASP A 309 9.31 -3.66 -10.48
N SER A 310 8.83 -4.83 -10.01
CA SER A 310 7.64 -5.51 -10.56
C SER A 310 6.32 -4.80 -10.26
N PHE A 311 6.30 -3.90 -9.28
CA PHE A 311 5.13 -3.04 -9.02
C PHE A 311 4.89 -2.05 -10.17
N ALA A 312 5.95 -1.67 -10.92
CA ALA A 312 5.80 -0.77 -12.04
C ALA A 312 4.83 -1.33 -13.12
N GLY A 313 3.78 -0.57 -13.42
CA GLY A 313 2.82 -0.92 -14.47
C GLY A 313 1.70 -1.86 -14.03
N THR A 314 1.61 -2.22 -12.75
CA THR A 314 0.39 -2.80 -12.18
C THR A 314 -0.75 -1.77 -12.21
N PRO A 315 -2.03 -2.20 -12.17
CA PRO A 315 -3.16 -1.30 -12.01
C PRO A 315 -3.01 -0.37 -10.80
N GLU A 316 -2.53 -0.89 -9.67
CA GLU A 316 -2.28 -0.16 -8.43
C GLU A 316 -1.24 0.95 -8.61
N ALA A 317 -0.11 0.66 -9.25
CA ALA A 317 0.94 1.66 -9.48
C ALA A 317 0.51 2.75 -10.45
N ILE A 318 -0.27 2.39 -11.47
CA ILE A 318 -0.85 3.36 -12.42
C ILE A 318 -1.83 4.27 -11.68
N TRP A 319 -2.75 3.70 -10.90
CA TRP A 319 -3.71 4.47 -10.12
C TRP A 319 -3.01 5.39 -9.12
N LEU A 320 -1.99 4.89 -8.43
CA LEU A 320 -1.23 5.67 -7.45
C LEU A 320 -0.54 6.87 -8.10
N ALA A 321 0.10 6.69 -9.27
CA ALA A 321 0.72 7.78 -10.01
C ALA A 321 -0.30 8.84 -10.47
N GLU A 322 -1.53 8.43 -10.78
CA GLU A 322 -2.60 9.33 -11.25
C GLU A 322 -3.30 10.07 -10.10
N HIS A 323 -3.44 9.44 -8.92
CA HIS A 323 -4.36 9.91 -7.87
C HIS A 323 -3.72 10.21 -6.51
N CYS A 324 -2.49 9.76 -6.22
CA CYS A 324 -1.92 9.93 -4.86
C CYS A 324 -1.86 11.41 -4.41
N TRP A 325 -1.69 12.34 -5.36
CA TRP A 325 -1.66 13.77 -5.11
C TRP A 325 -2.98 14.34 -4.58
N GLU A 326 -4.11 13.73 -4.94
CA GLU A 326 -5.45 14.11 -4.46
C GLU A 326 -5.57 13.90 -2.94
N TYR A 327 -4.76 12.98 -2.39
CA TYR A 327 -4.74 12.62 -0.97
C TYR A 327 -3.55 13.22 -0.21
N GLY A 328 -2.81 14.16 -0.82
CA GLY A 328 -1.67 14.82 -0.18
C GLY A 328 -0.35 14.07 -0.27
N PHE A 329 -0.27 13.03 -1.10
CA PHE A 329 0.95 12.25 -1.34
C PHE A 329 1.61 12.60 -2.67
N ILE A 330 2.88 12.25 -2.81
CA ILE A 330 3.60 12.27 -4.09
C ILE A 330 4.33 10.95 -4.29
N ILE A 331 4.52 10.53 -5.54
CA ILE A 331 5.55 9.54 -5.88
C ILE A 331 6.92 10.20 -5.66
N ARG A 332 7.61 9.83 -4.59
CA ARG A 332 8.78 10.59 -4.12
C ARG A 332 9.98 10.50 -5.07
N TYR A 333 10.15 9.33 -5.69
CA TYR A 333 11.25 9.01 -6.59
C TYR A 333 10.73 8.62 -7.97
N PRO A 334 10.31 9.60 -8.80
CA PRO A 334 9.71 9.35 -10.10
C PRO A 334 10.72 8.90 -11.15
N GLN A 335 10.22 8.26 -12.21
CA GLN A 335 11.05 7.69 -13.26
C GLN A 335 11.89 8.77 -13.96
N GLY A 336 13.19 8.51 -14.12
CA GLY A 336 14.12 9.41 -14.82
C GLY A 336 14.66 10.57 -13.97
N LYS A 337 14.28 10.68 -12.69
CA LYS A 337 14.75 11.74 -11.78
C LYS A 337 15.87 11.32 -10.82
N GLN A 338 16.47 10.15 -11.02
CA GLN A 338 17.57 9.64 -10.20
C GLN A 338 18.77 10.59 -10.09
N ALA A 339 19.10 11.33 -11.15
CA ALA A 339 20.20 12.30 -11.12
C ALA A 339 19.92 13.50 -10.19
N ILE A 340 18.66 13.72 -9.82
CA ILE A 340 18.19 14.82 -8.97
C ILE A 340 17.93 14.31 -7.56
N THR A 341 17.14 13.24 -7.40
CA THR A 341 16.77 12.69 -6.10
C THR A 341 17.90 11.87 -5.47
N GLY A 342 18.77 11.29 -6.29
CA GLY A 342 19.79 10.33 -5.88
C GLY A 342 19.29 8.89 -5.78
N TYR A 343 18.00 8.62 -5.92
CA TYR A 343 17.38 7.30 -5.79
C TYR A 343 16.83 6.82 -7.13
N LYS A 344 16.85 5.51 -7.37
CA LYS A 344 16.21 4.91 -8.56
C LYS A 344 14.69 5.17 -8.56
N TYR A 345 14.02 4.79 -9.64
CA TYR A 345 12.56 4.86 -9.69
C TYR A 345 11.95 3.91 -8.66
N GLU A 346 11.05 4.42 -7.82
CA GLU A 346 10.35 3.65 -6.79
C GLU A 346 8.84 3.96 -6.87
N PRO A 347 8.07 3.26 -7.72
CA PRO A 347 6.63 3.47 -7.86
C PRO A 347 5.82 3.22 -6.58
N TRP A 348 6.39 2.45 -5.64
CA TRP A 348 5.76 2.11 -4.36
C TRP A 348 5.99 3.17 -3.28
N HIS A 349 7.02 4.01 -3.38
CA HIS A 349 7.42 4.95 -2.32
C HIS A 349 6.64 6.25 -2.46
N ILE A 350 5.68 6.45 -1.56
CA ILE A 350 4.92 7.68 -1.46
C ILE A 350 5.30 8.52 -0.24
N ARG A 351 5.35 9.83 -0.43
CA ARG A 351 5.67 10.81 0.61
C ARG A 351 4.48 11.72 0.87
N TYR A 352 4.03 11.79 2.12
CA TYR A 352 3.00 12.72 2.55
C TYR A 352 3.56 14.15 2.68
N VAL A 353 2.91 15.09 2.00
CA VAL A 353 3.28 16.51 1.95
C VAL A 353 2.07 17.45 2.13
N GLY A 354 0.85 16.89 2.22
CA GLY A 354 -0.41 17.64 2.25
C GLY A 354 -0.82 18.18 0.88
N SER A 355 -2.11 18.51 0.72
CA SER A 355 -2.69 18.87 -0.58
C SER A 355 -2.07 20.11 -1.20
N ALA A 356 -1.62 21.09 -0.40
CA ALA A 356 -1.02 22.31 -0.91
C ALA A 356 0.27 22.03 -1.71
N ILE A 357 1.11 21.11 -1.23
CA ILE A 357 2.38 20.76 -1.89
C ILE A 357 2.16 19.70 -2.97
N SER A 358 1.37 18.66 -2.70
CA SER A 358 1.14 17.59 -3.68
C SER A 358 0.46 18.13 -4.94
N LYS A 359 -0.54 19.01 -4.80
CA LYS A 359 -1.20 19.67 -5.93
C LYS A 359 -0.23 20.56 -6.71
N LYS A 360 0.64 21.31 -6.02
CA LYS A 360 1.64 22.15 -6.69
C LYS A 360 2.62 21.31 -7.51
N ILE A 361 3.06 20.16 -6.98
CA ILE A 361 3.91 19.20 -7.70
C ILE A 361 3.18 18.66 -8.92
N HIS A 362 1.93 18.19 -8.76
CA HIS A 362 1.08 17.71 -9.85
C HIS A 362 0.92 18.76 -10.97
N GLU A 363 0.62 20.01 -10.61
CA GLU A 363 0.46 21.12 -11.57
C GLU A 363 1.76 21.48 -12.32
N MET A 364 2.93 21.30 -11.69
CA MET A 364 4.23 21.49 -12.33
C MET A 364 4.61 20.30 -13.25
N GLY A 365 4.02 19.14 -13.00
CA GLY A 365 4.19 17.88 -13.71
C GLY A 365 4.48 16.75 -12.72
N ASP A 366 3.86 15.58 -12.93
CA ASP A 366 3.93 14.42 -12.00
C ASP A 366 5.34 13.86 -11.74
N ASP A 367 6.32 14.24 -12.56
CA ASP A 367 7.73 13.92 -12.38
C ASP A 367 8.51 15.02 -11.62
N THR A 368 7.85 16.07 -11.14
CA THR A 368 8.47 17.15 -10.35
C THR A 368 8.84 16.62 -8.97
N THR A 369 10.11 16.79 -8.60
CA THR A 369 10.64 16.35 -7.31
C THR A 369 10.57 17.45 -6.25
N LEU A 370 10.66 17.08 -4.96
CA LEU A 370 10.83 18.06 -3.89
C LEU A 370 12.12 18.86 -4.07
N GLU A 371 13.17 18.23 -4.59
CA GLU A 371 14.42 18.91 -4.94
C GLU A 371 14.23 19.98 -6.00
N GLU A 372 13.50 19.71 -7.09
CA GLU A 372 13.20 20.70 -8.12
C GLU A 372 12.28 21.82 -7.61
N LEU A 373 11.29 21.46 -6.79
CA LEU A 373 10.34 22.42 -6.22
C LEU A 373 11.04 23.48 -5.36
N TYR A 374 12.03 23.07 -4.57
CA TYR A 374 12.72 23.93 -3.60
C TYR A 374 14.15 24.33 -4.02
N GLY A 375 14.67 23.81 -5.13
CA GLY A 375 16.03 24.10 -5.59
C GLY A 375 17.11 23.46 -4.73
N LEU A 376 16.88 22.22 -4.28
CA LEU A 376 17.74 21.50 -3.33
C LEU A 376 18.69 20.51 -4.02
N THR A 377 19.78 20.18 -3.36
CA THR A 377 20.66 19.07 -3.74
C THR A 377 20.29 17.79 -3.02
N SER A 378 20.60 16.64 -3.62
CA SER A 378 20.59 15.33 -2.95
C SER A 378 21.86 14.56 -3.29
N GLN A 379 22.94 14.82 -2.54
CA GLN A 379 24.23 14.16 -2.68
C GLN A 379 24.81 13.87 -1.29
N TYR A 380 25.46 12.72 -1.12
CA TYR A 380 26.24 12.48 0.09
C TYR A 380 27.53 13.31 0.05
N GLU A 381 27.97 13.78 1.22
CA GLU A 381 29.25 14.48 1.40
C GLU A 381 30.47 13.57 1.19
#